data_AF-A0A660PR24-F1
#
_entry.id   AF-A0A660PR24-F1
#
_cell.length_a   1.000
_cell.length_b   1.000
_cell.length_c   1.000
_cell.angle_alpha   90.00
_cell.angle_beta   90.00
_cell.angle_gamma   90.00
#
_symmetry.space_group_name_H-M   'P 1'
#
loop_
_entity.id
_entity.type
_entity.pdbx_description
1 polymer ?
#
loop_
_entity_poly.entity_id
_entity_poly.type
_entity_poly.pdbx_seq_one_letter_code
_entity_poly.pdbx_strand_id
1 'polypeptide(L)'
;MWIIRSVLIALIVICVIAFAFYNIGQGNVVDVNLIFWPPFLEVPMVTVVFWAFAAGVLVSLFLFISVYIKLSVQLRTAIKKVKALEGEVAVLRNRPIEESVDLLKGADNREEDLDSPFGKSE
;
A
#
# COMPACT_ATOMS: atom_id res chain seq x y z
N MET A 1 8.73 -11.72 5.44
CA MET A 1 9.03 -12.78 4.46
C MET A 1 7.74 -13.42 3.98
N TRP A 2 7.46 -13.37 2.68
CA TRP A 2 6.23 -13.91 2.09
C TRP A 2 6.03 -15.40 2.41
N ILE A 3 7.12 -16.18 2.40
CA ILE A 3 7.11 -17.62 2.70
C ILE A 3 6.54 -17.92 4.10
N ILE A 4 7.00 -17.24 5.15
CA ILE A 4 6.54 -17.50 6.52
C ILE A 4 5.05 -17.23 6.66
N ARG A 5 4.54 -16.17 5.99
CA ARG A 5 3.11 -15.85 5.99
C ARG A 5 2.30 -16.92 5.27
N SER A 6 2.77 -17.39 4.12
CA SER A 6 2.11 -18.47 3.37
C SER A 6 2.05 -19.78 4.13
N VAL A 7 3.14 -20.15 4.83
CA VAL A 7 3.19 -21.36 5.67
C VAL A 7 2.24 -21.25 6.86
N LEU A 8 2.18 -20.10 7.52
CA LEU A 8 1.26 -19.86 8.63
C LEU A 8 -0.22 -19.98 8.18
N ILE A 9 -0.55 -19.43 7.01
CA ILE A 9 -1.91 -19.52 6.43
C ILE A 9 -2.26 -20.98 6.12
N ALA A 10 -1.36 -21.73 5.50
CA ALA A 10 -1.58 -23.15 5.21
C ALA A 10 -1.81 -23.96 6.50
N LEU A 11 -1.03 -23.69 7.56
CA LEU A 11 -1.18 -24.35 8.85
C LEU A 11 -2.54 -24.03 9.49
N ILE A 12 -2.99 -22.78 9.44
CA ILE A 12 -4.32 -22.38 9.91
C ILE A 12 -5.42 -23.12 9.15
N VAL A 13 -5.33 -23.21 7.82
CA VAL A 13 -6.31 -23.93 6.99
C VAL A 13 -6.35 -25.41 7.37
N ILE A 14 -5.19 -26.06 7.55
CA ILE A 14 -5.11 -27.45 7.98
C ILE A 14 -5.75 -27.63 9.37
N CYS A 15 -5.47 -26.74 10.32
CA CYS A 15 -6.08 -26.76 11.65
C CYS A 15 -7.60 -26.62 11.58
N VAL A 16 -8.14 -25.73 10.73
CA VAL A 16 -9.59 -25.56 10.55
C VAL A 16 -10.23 -26.82 9.97
N ILE A 17 -9.59 -27.44 8.96
CA ILE A 17 -10.08 -28.69 8.36
C ILE A 17 -10.02 -29.83 9.38
N ALA A 18 -8.90 -29.98 10.10
CA ALA A 18 -8.72 -31.01 11.12
C ALA A 18 -9.72 -30.82 12.28
N PHE A 19 -9.97 -29.58 12.70
CA PHE A 19 -10.99 -29.26 13.69
C PHE A 19 -12.39 -29.62 13.17
N ALA A 20 -12.71 -29.29 11.93
CA ALA A 20 -13.99 -29.66 11.32
C ALA A 20 -14.17 -31.18 11.31
N PHE A 21 -13.17 -31.95 10.86
CA PHE A 21 -13.23 -33.42 10.87
C PHE A 21 -13.33 -34.01 12.27
N TYR A 22 -12.58 -33.49 13.24
CA TYR A 22 -12.61 -33.99 14.62
C TYR A 22 -13.95 -33.74 15.31
N ASN A 23 -14.64 -32.66 14.96
CA ASN A 23 -15.96 -32.31 15.50
C ASN A 23 -17.13 -32.97 14.72
N ILE A 24 -16.86 -33.73 13.65
CA ILE A 24 -17.84 -34.60 13.00
C ILE A 24 -18.05 -35.84 13.87
N GLY A 25 -18.83 -35.68 14.95
CA GLY A 25 -19.54 -36.79 15.57
C GLY A 25 -20.76 -37.17 14.72
N GLN A 26 -21.16 -38.44 14.74
CA GLN A 26 -22.41 -38.86 14.12
C GLN A 26 -23.60 -38.19 14.85
N GLY A 27 -24.20 -37.17 14.24
CA GLY A 27 -25.42 -36.52 14.74
C GLY A 27 -25.27 -35.13 15.37
N ASN A 28 -24.12 -34.45 15.23
CA ASN A 28 -23.94 -33.10 15.77
C ASN A 28 -24.72 -32.05 14.96
N VAL A 29 -25.93 -31.76 15.42
CA VAL A 29 -26.78 -30.67 14.94
C VAL A 29 -26.75 -29.49 15.91
N VAL A 30 -26.90 -28.28 15.38
CA VAL A 30 -26.90 -27.03 16.14
C VAL A 30 -28.04 -26.14 15.69
N ASP A 31 -28.63 -25.43 16.64
CA ASP A 31 -29.63 -24.41 16.36
C ASP A 31 -28.91 -23.07 16.12
N VAL A 32 -29.20 -22.44 14.99
CA VAL A 32 -28.57 -21.18 14.57
C VAL A 32 -29.62 -20.08 14.58
N ASN A 33 -29.44 -19.13 15.49
CA ASN A 33 -30.28 -17.94 15.57
C ASN A 33 -29.53 -16.75 14.95
N LEU A 34 -29.98 -16.30 13.78
CA LEU A 34 -29.44 -15.14 13.07
C LEU A 34 -30.35 -13.94 13.30
N ILE A 35 -29.76 -12.78 13.63
CA ILE A 35 -30.48 -11.56 14.05
C ILE A 35 -31.63 -11.14 13.11
N PHE A 36 -31.49 -11.36 11.80
CA PHE A 36 -32.47 -10.92 10.79
C PHE A 36 -33.25 -12.07 10.13
N TRP A 37 -33.05 -13.33 10.55
CA TRP A 37 -33.61 -14.50 9.91
C TRP A 37 -34.34 -15.39 10.92
N PRO A 38 -35.35 -16.17 10.49
CA PRO A 38 -35.93 -17.20 11.34
C PRO A 38 -34.86 -18.16 11.88
N PRO A 39 -35.02 -18.68 13.10
CA PRO A 39 -34.06 -19.63 13.67
C PRO A 39 -34.02 -20.90 12.83
N PHE A 40 -32.81 -21.32 12.47
CA PHE A 40 -32.59 -22.59 11.80
C PHE A 40 -32.38 -23.67 12.86
N LEU A 41 -33.23 -24.70 12.84
CA LEU A 41 -33.18 -25.79 13.81
C LEU A 41 -32.47 -27.01 13.23
N GLU A 42 -31.76 -27.72 14.11
CA GLU A 42 -31.10 -29.00 13.81
C GLU A 42 -30.16 -28.95 12.58
N VAL A 43 -29.44 -27.86 12.40
CA VAL A 43 -28.53 -27.70 11.27
C VAL A 43 -27.24 -28.49 11.53
N PRO A 44 -26.77 -29.31 10.57
CA PRO A 44 -25.47 -29.97 10.70
C PRO A 44 -24.36 -28.97 10.99
N MET A 45 -23.58 -29.19 12.06
CA MET A 45 -22.53 -28.25 12.48
C MET A 45 -21.51 -27.97 11.36
N VAL A 46 -21.23 -28.98 10.53
CA VAL A 46 -20.31 -28.86 9.37
C VAL A 46 -20.75 -27.79 8.39
N THR A 47 -22.05 -27.70 8.09
CA THR A 47 -22.54 -26.73 7.10
C THR A 47 -22.37 -25.31 7.62
N VAL A 48 -22.63 -25.09 8.92
CA VAL A 48 -22.47 -23.78 9.56
C VAL A 48 -21.00 -23.35 9.54
N VAL A 49 -20.09 -24.24 9.96
CA VAL A 49 -18.65 -23.97 9.98
C VAL A 49 -18.11 -23.73 8.57
N PHE A 50 -18.52 -24.54 7.60
CA PHE A 50 -18.13 -24.39 6.20
C PHE A 50 -18.55 -23.03 5.64
N TRP A 51 -19.81 -22.62 5.83
CA TRP A 51 -20.31 -21.34 5.33
C TRP A 51 -19.68 -20.15 6.05
N ALA A 52 -19.45 -20.24 7.36
CA ALA A 52 -18.73 -19.20 8.10
C ALA A 52 -17.29 -19.04 7.59
N PHE A 53 -16.59 -20.15 7.35
CA PHE A 53 -15.24 -20.13 6.77
C PHE A 53 -15.25 -19.58 5.35
N ALA A 54 -16.15 -20.06 4.49
CA ALA A 54 -16.28 -19.59 3.11
C ALA A 54 -16.55 -18.08 3.05
N ALA A 55 -17.47 -17.58 3.89
CA ALA A 55 -17.75 -16.14 3.99
C ALA A 55 -16.51 -15.35 4.46
N GLY A 56 -15.79 -15.85 5.46
CA GLY A 56 -14.54 -15.24 5.94
C GLY A 56 -13.46 -15.16 4.87
N VAL A 57 -13.26 -16.25 4.11
CA VAL A 57 -12.33 -16.28 2.97
C VAL A 57 -12.74 -15.26 1.91
N LEU A 58 -14.03 -15.19 1.58
CA LEU A 58 -14.56 -14.27 0.57
C LEU A 58 -14.36 -12.80 0.97
N VAL A 59 -14.66 -12.45 2.22
CA VAL A 59 -14.38 -11.10 2.76
C VAL A 59 -12.89 -10.78 2.75
N SER A 60 -12.04 -11.74 3.16
CA SER A 60 -10.59 -11.57 3.15
C SER A 60 -10.04 -11.35 1.74
N LEU A 61 -10.60 -12.03 0.73
CA LEU A 61 -10.24 -11.88 -0.67
C LEU A 61 -10.57 -10.47 -1.17
N PHE A 62 -11.78 -9.97 -0.86
CA PHE A 62 -12.17 -8.61 -1.25
C PHE A 62 -11.26 -7.54 -0.61
N LEU A 63 -10.93 -7.69 0.67
CA LEU A 63 -9.98 -6.80 1.35
C LEU A 63 -8.60 -6.86 0.71
N PHE A 64 -8.10 -8.07 0.41
CA PHE A 64 -6.81 -8.26 -0.23
C PHE A 64 -6.74 -7.60 -1.61
N ILE A 65 -7.76 -7.81 -2.45
CA ILE A 65 -7.85 -7.18 -3.78
C ILE A 65 -7.84 -5.66 -3.65
N SER A 66 -8.62 -5.12 -2.72
CA SER A 66 -8.71 -3.66 -2.49
C SER A 66 -7.36 -3.07 -2.10
N VAL A 67 -6.65 -3.71 -1.17
CA VAL A 67 -5.31 -3.29 -0.74
C VAL A 67 -4.29 -3.43 -1.87
N TYR A 68 -4.35 -4.53 -2.62
CA TYR A 68 -3.43 -4.78 -3.73
C TYR A 68 -3.55 -3.74 -4.84
N ILE A 69 -4.77 -3.34 -5.20
CA ILE A 69 -5.01 -2.28 -6.20
C ILE A 69 -4.43 -0.96 -5.69
N LYS A 70 -4.72 -0.58 -4.44
CA LYS A 70 -4.19 0.65 -3.83
C LYS A 70 -2.66 0.67 -3.85
N LEU A 71 -2.04 -0.45 -3.46
CA LEU A 71 -0.59 -0.59 -3.43
C LEU A 71 0.03 -0.51 -4.83
N SER A 72 -0.63 -1.13 -5.83
CA SER A 72 -0.20 -1.08 -7.23
C SER A 72 -0.22 0.33 -7.80
N VAL A 73 -1.27 1.11 -7.48
CA VAL A 73 -1.36 2.52 -7.90
C VAL A 73 -0.28 3.36 -7.21
N GLN A 74 -0.08 3.18 -5.90
CA GLN A 74 0.97 3.87 -5.15
C GLN A 74 2.37 3.59 -5.71
N LEU A 75 2.65 2.33 -6.05
CA LEU A 75 3.92 1.92 -6.65
C LEU A 75 4.16 2.60 -8.00
N ARG A 76 3.15 2.63 -8.88
CA ARG A 76 3.26 3.31 -10.18
C ARG A 76 3.53 4.81 -10.02
N THR A 77 2.84 5.46 -9.08
CA THR A 77 3.05 6.88 -8.79
C THR A 77 4.43 7.14 -8.20
N ALA A 78 4.92 6.27 -7.31
CA ALA A 78 6.26 6.38 -6.75
C ALA A 78 7.34 6.26 -7.83
N ILE A 79 7.25 5.26 -8.72
CA ILE A 79 8.17 5.09 -9.84
C ILE A 79 8.18 6.31 -10.77
N LYS A 80 7.01 6.87 -11.08
CA LYS A 80 6.91 8.10 -11.90
C LYS A 80 7.62 9.29 -11.23
N LYS A 81 7.43 9.46 -9.92
CA LYS A 81 8.09 10.54 -9.16
C LYS A 81 9.61 10.37 -9.13
N VAL A 82 10.08 9.14 -8.91
CA VAL A 82 11.53 8.84 -8.95
C VAL A 82 12.10 9.20 -10.31
N LYS A 83 11.47 8.77 -11.40
CA LYS A 83 11.93 9.08 -12.76
C LYS A 83 11.92 10.57 -13.09
N ALA A 84 10.92 11.32 -12.58
CA ALA A 84 10.85 12.76 -12.75
C ALA A 84 12.00 13.47 -12.02
N LEU A 85 12.25 13.10 -10.75
CA LEU A 85 13.35 13.63 -9.94
C LEU A 85 14.72 13.28 -10.56
N GLU A 86 14.90 12.06 -11.04
CA GLU A 86 16.11 11.66 -11.78
C GLU A 86 16.32 12.51 -13.04
N GLY A 87 15.23 12.83 -13.76
CA GLY A 87 15.27 13.73 -14.91
C GLY A 87 15.67 15.16 -14.54
N GLU A 88 15.11 15.71 -13.47
CA GLU A 88 15.46 17.04 -12.96
C GLU A 88 16.95 17.10 -12.57
N VAL A 89 17.45 16.10 -11.84
CA VAL A 89 18.87 16.01 -11.48
C VAL A 89 19.75 15.89 -12.73
N ALA A 90 19.34 15.11 -13.73
CA ALA A 90 20.08 14.99 -14.98
C ALA A 90 20.13 16.31 -15.76
N VAL A 91 19.04 17.06 -15.80
CA VAL A 91 18.99 18.39 -16.42
C VAL A 91 19.88 19.38 -15.67
N LEU A 92 19.83 19.39 -14.34
CA LEU A 92 20.69 20.26 -13.53
C LEU A 92 22.17 19.92 -13.70
N ARG A 93 22.51 18.63 -13.83
CA ARG A 93 23.90 18.19 -14.03
C ARG A 93 24.43 18.50 -15.43
N ASN A 94 23.55 18.53 -16.43
CA ASN A 94 23.90 18.76 -17.83
C ASN A 94 23.61 20.20 -18.29
N ARG A 95 23.15 21.09 -17.39
CA ARG A 95 23.02 22.51 -17.74
C ARG A 95 24.42 23.05 -18.04
N PRO A 96 24.62 23.66 -19.22
CA PRO A 96 25.92 24.19 -19.60
C PRO A 96 26.36 25.23 -18.56
N ILE A 97 27.60 25.08 -18.10
CA ILE A 97 28.25 25.97 -17.13
C ILE A 97 28.21 27.43 -17.61
N GLU A 98 28.09 27.66 -18.92
CA GLU A 98 27.98 28.96 -19.58
C GLU A 98 26.80 29.81 -19.08
N GLU A 99 25.60 29.25 -18.86
CA GLU A 99 24.48 30.02 -18.27
C GLU A 99 24.75 30.42 -16.81
N SER A 100 25.52 29.60 -16.09
CA SER A 100 25.89 29.88 -14.69
C SER A 100 26.95 30.99 -14.63
N VAL A 101 27.87 31.00 -15.59
CA VAL A 101 28.92 32.01 -15.74
C VAL A 101 28.35 33.34 -16.24
N ASP A 102 27.39 33.34 -17.16
CA ASP A 102 26.73 34.57 -17.63
C ASP A 102 25.85 35.21 -16.55
N LEU A 103 25.19 34.41 -15.69
CA LEU A 103 24.49 34.93 -14.52
C LEU A 103 25.45 35.52 -13.48
N LEU A 104 26.64 34.94 -13.29
CA LEU A 104 27.67 35.47 -12.40
C LEU A 104 28.31 36.74 -12.97
N LYS A 105 28.63 36.78 -14.26
CA LYS A 105 29.15 37.99 -14.95
C LYS A 105 28.12 39.13 -14.97
N GLY A 106 26.83 38.82 -15.13
CA GLY A 106 25.77 39.83 -15.09
C GLY A 106 25.52 40.41 -13.69
N ALA A 107 25.87 39.68 -12.63
CA ALA A 107 25.82 40.18 -11.25
C ALA A 107 27.04 41.05 -10.92
N ASP A 108 28.24 40.65 -11.38
CA ASP A 108 29.50 41.38 -11.21
C ASP A 108 29.45 42.77 -11.90
N ASN A 109 28.91 42.84 -13.14
CA ASN A 109 28.73 44.11 -13.84
C ASN A 109 27.66 45.04 -13.22
N ARG A 110 26.75 44.52 -12.40
CA ARG A 110 25.75 45.34 -11.71
C ARG A 110 26.27 45.93 -10.40
N GLU A 111 27.32 45.36 -9.80
CA GLU A 111 28.01 45.97 -8.66
C GLU A 111 28.88 47.17 -9.08
N GLU A 112 29.46 47.15 -10.29
CA GLU A 112 30.22 48.30 -10.80
C GLU A 112 29.36 49.53 -11.15
N ASP A 113 28.08 49.34 -11.51
CA ASP A 113 27.14 50.42 -11.88
C ASP A 113 26.34 50.99 -10.68
N LEU A 114 26.50 50.42 -9.48
CA LEU A 114 25.91 50.97 -8.27
C LEU A 114 26.88 51.97 -7.64
N ASP A 115 26.88 53.21 -8.16
CA ASP A 115 27.48 54.36 -7.49
C ASP A 115 26.92 54.42 -6.06
N SER A 116 27.75 54.04 -5.09
CA SER A 116 27.36 53.95 -3.69
C SER A 116 26.90 55.34 -3.23
N PRO A 117 25.63 55.51 -2.79
CA PRO A 117 25.15 56.79 -2.27
C PRO A 117 25.84 57.21 -0.97
N PHE A 118 26.77 56.39 -0.46
CA PHE A 118 27.59 56.64 0.72
C PHE A 118 29.06 56.97 0.39
N GLY A 119 29.42 57.09 -0.89
CA GLY A 119 30.81 57.26 -1.35
C GLY A 119 31.38 58.68 -1.34
N LYS A 120 30.68 59.68 -0.80
CA LYS A 120 31.24 61.03 -0.60
C LYS A 120 30.86 61.58 0.78
N SER A 121 31.66 61.21 1.78
CA SER A 121 31.93 62.11 2.90
C SER A 121 33.16 62.96 2.55
N GLU A 122 33.01 64.27 2.74
CA GLU A 122 33.98 65.38 2.72
C GLU A 122 35.49 65.07 2.65
#